data_AF-A0A0S4X3E5-F1
#
_entry.id   AF-A0A0S4X3E5-F1
#
_cell.length_a   1.000
_cell.length_b   1.000
_cell.length_c   1.000
_cell.angle_alpha   90.00
_cell.angle_beta   90.00
_cell.angle_gamma   90.00
#
_symmetry.space_group_name_H-M   'P 1'
#
loop_
_entity.id
_entity.type
_entity.pdbx_description
1 polymer ?
#
loop_
_entity_poly.entity_id
_entity_poly.type
_entity_poly.pdbx_seq_one_letter_code
_entity_poly.pdbx_strand_id
1 'polypeptide(L)'
;MSRTAALLSVSCPAYAEVSDKVPSIHALWLAGLAAGVACAVVGRFLRTLQWVLVPLAVLFFASLFSAIHALDVGAALYREQGAAYYAQAYLAFGLVLPGSWIDWRWSRRYQ
;
A
#
# COMPACT_ATOMS: atom_id res chain seq x y z
N MET A 1 -19.40 -47.22 16.37
CA MET A 1 -19.36 -45.76 16.18
C MET A 1 -17.93 -45.39 15.85
N SER A 2 -17.68 -45.22 14.55
CA SER A 2 -16.37 -45.38 13.92
C SER A 2 -15.45 -44.18 14.08
N ARG A 3 -14.15 -44.47 14.22
CA ARG A 3 -13.00 -43.56 14.36
C ARG A 3 -12.96 -42.37 13.37
N THR A 4 -13.74 -42.41 12.29
CA THR A 4 -13.90 -41.34 11.31
C THR A 4 -14.55 -40.07 11.87
N ALA A 5 -15.46 -40.19 12.85
CA ALA A 5 -16.08 -39.02 13.48
C ALA A 5 -15.09 -38.21 14.35
N ALA A 6 -14.09 -38.88 14.94
CA ALA A 6 -13.08 -38.23 15.80
C ALA A 6 -12.01 -37.46 14.99
N LEU A 7 -11.82 -37.79 13.71
CA LEU A 7 -10.91 -37.06 12.83
C LEU A 7 -11.53 -35.75 12.30
N LEU A 8 -12.86 -35.68 12.19
CA LEU A 8 -13.59 -34.47 11.79
C LEU A 8 -13.71 -33.43 12.92
N SER A 9 -13.42 -33.79 14.16
CA SER A 9 -13.40 -32.87 15.32
C SER A 9 -12.06 -32.20 15.56
N VAL A 10 -11.02 -32.51 14.77
CA VAL A 10 -9.77 -31.77 14.80
C VAL A 10 -9.95 -30.52 13.93
N SER A 11 -10.54 -29.48 14.52
CA SER A 11 -10.50 -28.13 13.95
C SER A 11 -9.05 -27.66 13.98
N CYS A 12 -8.29 -27.98 12.94
CA CYS A 12 -7.05 -27.28 12.67
C CYS A 12 -7.42 -25.79 12.49
N PRO A 13 -6.80 -24.85 13.23
CA PRO A 13 -7.00 -23.45 12.93
C PRO A 13 -6.57 -23.23 11.47
N ALA A 14 -7.53 -22.88 10.61
CA ALA A 14 -7.23 -22.40 9.29
C ALA A 14 -6.58 -21.02 9.46
N TYR A 15 -5.27 -21.01 9.63
CA TYR A 15 -4.46 -19.80 9.56
C TYR A 15 -4.56 -19.30 8.14
N ALA A 16 -5.47 -18.37 7.89
CA ALA A 16 -5.42 -17.57 6.67
C ALA A 16 -4.16 -16.70 6.77
N GLU A 17 -3.22 -16.87 5.83
CA GLU A 17 -2.00 -16.08 5.79
C GLU A 17 -2.36 -14.60 5.68
N VAL A 18 -1.73 -13.77 6.52
CA VAL A 18 -1.97 -12.33 6.49
C VAL A 18 -1.45 -11.74 5.18
N SER A 19 -0.37 -12.33 4.65
CA SER A 19 0.23 -12.05 3.34
C SER A 19 -0.78 -11.98 2.18
N ASP A 20 -1.79 -12.85 2.15
CA ASP A 20 -2.75 -12.92 1.03
C ASP A 20 -3.60 -11.65 0.87
N LYS A 21 -3.72 -10.85 1.94
CA LYS A 21 -4.55 -9.64 1.98
C LYS A 21 -3.74 -8.37 1.71
N VAL A 22 -2.43 -8.50 1.52
CA VAL A 22 -1.51 -7.38 1.46
C VAL A 22 -0.90 -7.31 0.05
N PRO A 23 -0.76 -6.12 -0.55
CA PRO A 23 -0.14 -5.98 -1.86
C PRO A 23 1.30 -6.51 -1.86
N SER A 24 1.68 -7.17 -2.95
CA SER A 24 3.06 -7.60 -3.14
C SER A 24 4.01 -6.39 -3.25
N ILE A 25 5.29 -6.60 -2.98
CA ILE A 25 6.34 -5.59 -3.14
C ILE A 25 6.29 -4.92 -4.51
N HIS A 26 6.09 -5.71 -5.57
CA HIS A 26 6.06 -5.19 -6.93
C HIS A 26 4.83 -4.31 -7.15
N ALA A 27 3.68 -4.69 -6.58
CA ALA A 27 2.47 -3.88 -6.60
C ALA A 27 2.66 -2.56 -5.84
N LEU A 28 3.37 -2.55 -4.71
CA LEU A 28 3.69 -1.33 -3.97
C LEU A 28 4.51 -0.35 -4.80
N TRP A 29 5.61 -0.83 -5.40
CA TRP A 29 6.45 0.02 -6.24
C TRP A 29 5.70 0.52 -7.48
N LEU A 30 4.92 -0.35 -8.12
CA LEU A 30 4.10 0.04 -9.26
C LEU A 30 3.07 1.11 -8.88
N ALA A 31 2.38 0.95 -7.74
CA ALA A 31 1.42 1.92 -7.24
C ALA A 31 2.10 3.26 -6.90
N GLY A 32 3.24 3.23 -6.20
CA GLY A 32 4.01 4.43 -5.85
C GLY A 32 4.52 5.19 -7.08
N LEU A 33 5.11 4.47 -8.05
CA LEU A 33 5.58 5.05 -9.31
C LEU A 33 4.42 5.58 -10.15
N ALA A 34 3.35 4.81 -10.31
CA ALA A 34 2.18 5.23 -11.09
C ALA A 34 1.54 6.47 -10.48
N ALA A 35 1.37 6.50 -9.15
CA ALA A 35 0.84 7.66 -8.45
C ALA A 35 1.76 8.88 -8.59
N GLY A 36 3.08 8.72 -8.42
CA GLY A 36 4.05 9.80 -8.58
C GLY A 36 4.08 10.37 -10.00
N VAL A 37 4.11 9.51 -11.03
CA VAL A 37 4.06 9.92 -12.43
C VAL A 37 2.72 10.58 -12.76
N ALA A 38 1.60 10.01 -12.32
CA ALA A 38 0.29 10.61 -12.53
C ALA A 38 0.21 11.99 -11.88
N CYS A 39 0.68 12.18 -10.65
CA CYS A 39 0.70 13.48 -9.99
C CYS A 39 1.56 14.51 -10.73
N ALA A 40 2.70 14.09 -11.31
CA ALA A 40 3.58 14.96 -12.09
C ALA A 40 2.99 15.34 -13.46
N VAL A 41 2.40 14.39 -14.18
CA VAL A 41 1.87 14.59 -15.54
C VAL A 41 0.51 15.29 -15.51
N VAL A 42 -0.41 14.83 -14.65
CA VAL A 42 -1.77 15.39 -14.58
C VAL A 42 -1.75 16.81 -14.02
N GLY A 43 -0.85 17.10 -13.06
CA GLY A 43 -0.65 18.45 -12.56
C GLY A 43 -0.41 19.49 -13.64
N ARG A 44 0.32 19.09 -14.68
CA ARG A 44 0.65 19.96 -15.80
C ARG A 44 -0.57 20.43 -16.58
N PHE A 45 -1.56 19.56 -16.78
CA PHE A 45 -2.71 19.86 -17.65
C PHE A 45 -3.96 20.24 -16.85
N LEU A 46 -4.14 19.65 -15.68
CA LEU A 46 -5.35 19.75 -14.86
C LEU A 46 -4.96 19.87 -13.38
N ARG A 47 -4.44 21.04 -12.99
CA ARG A 47 -4.03 21.33 -11.60
C ARG A 47 -5.14 21.10 -10.58
N THR A 48 -6.41 21.26 -10.99
CA THR A 48 -7.58 20.92 -10.16
C THR A 48 -7.67 19.43 -9.87
N LEU A 49 -7.27 18.57 -10.80
CA LEU A 49 -7.34 17.10 -10.65
C LEU A 49 -6.26 16.56 -9.68
N GLN A 50 -5.17 17.30 -9.46
CA GLN A 50 -4.19 16.94 -8.40
C GLN A 50 -4.79 16.93 -7.00
N TRP A 51 -5.72 17.84 -6.72
CA TRP A 51 -6.43 17.88 -5.44
C TRP A 51 -7.26 16.62 -5.20
N VAL A 52 -7.50 15.80 -6.22
CA VAL A 52 -8.17 14.50 -6.11
C VAL A 52 -7.15 13.36 -6.11
N LEU A 53 -6.17 13.40 -7.01
CA LEU A 53 -5.19 12.32 -7.17
C LEU A 53 -4.26 12.17 -5.96
N VAL A 54 -3.79 13.28 -5.38
CA VAL A 54 -2.89 13.22 -4.22
C VAL A 54 -3.62 12.60 -3.02
N PRO A 55 -4.83 13.05 -2.62
CA PRO A 55 -5.58 12.38 -1.56
C PRO A 55 -5.90 10.92 -1.86
N LEU A 56 -6.20 10.56 -3.11
CA LEU A 56 -6.48 9.18 -3.48
C LEU A 56 -5.25 8.28 -3.27
N ALA A 57 -4.07 8.74 -3.68
CA ALA A 57 -2.82 8.03 -3.42
C ALA A 57 -2.53 7.94 -1.91
N VAL A 58 -2.76 9.03 -1.17
CA VAL A 58 -2.61 9.03 0.29
C VAL A 58 -3.57 8.04 0.96
N LEU A 59 -4.83 7.97 0.53
CA LEU A 59 -5.82 7.04 1.07
C LEU A 59 -5.42 5.58 0.82
N PHE A 60 -4.92 5.27 -0.38
CA PHE A 60 -4.40 3.94 -0.69
C PHE A 60 -3.29 3.53 0.29
N PHE A 61 -2.25 4.36 0.45
CA PHE A 61 -1.16 4.05 1.37
C PHE A 61 -1.57 4.12 2.85
N ALA A 62 -2.50 5.00 3.23
CA ALA A 62 -3.05 5.05 4.57
C ALA A 62 -3.79 3.75 4.94
N SER A 63 -4.53 3.17 3.99
CA SER A 63 -5.19 1.87 4.22
C SER A 63 -4.18 0.75 4.46
N LEU A 64 -3.07 0.75 3.71
CA LEU A 64 -1.96 -0.19 3.91
C LEU A 64 -1.27 0.03 5.27
N PHE A 65 -1.00 1.29 5.63
CA PHE A 65 -0.36 1.61 6.91
C PHE A 65 -1.25 1.29 8.10
N SER A 66 -2.58 1.43 7.95
CA SER A 66 -3.54 0.97 8.94
C SER A 66 -3.39 -0.54 9.20
N ALA A 67 -3.27 -1.36 8.16
CA ALA A 67 -3.04 -2.80 8.31
C ALA A 67 -1.67 -3.12 8.94
N ILE A 68 -0.63 -2.38 8.57
CA ILE A 68 0.73 -2.51 9.11
C ILE A 68 0.79 -2.21 10.61
N HIS A 69 0.03 -1.23 11.08
CA HIS A 69 0.01 -0.77 12.48
C HIS A 69 -1.17 -1.32 13.29
N ALA A 70 -1.99 -2.19 12.71
CA ALA A 70 -3.11 -2.80 13.41
C ALA A 70 -2.61 -3.75 14.51
N LEU A 71 -3.23 -3.69 15.70
CA LEU A 71 -2.82 -4.46 16.89
C LEU A 71 -2.97 -5.97 16.71
N ASP A 72 -3.95 -6.39 15.91
CA ASP A 72 -4.32 -7.76 15.62
C ASP A 72 -3.55 -8.34 14.43
N VAL A 73 -3.26 -7.52 13.42
CA VAL A 73 -2.66 -7.98 12.15
C VAL A 73 -1.18 -7.62 12.00
N GLY A 74 -0.75 -6.48 12.52
CA GLY A 74 0.58 -5.93 12.28
C GLY A 74 1.74 -6.80 12.77
N ALA A 75 1.58 -7.43 13.94
CA ALA A 75 2.62 -8.33 14.47
C ALA A 75 2.77 -9.62 13.65
N ALA A 76 1.67 -10.15 13.13
CA ALA A 76 1.69 -11.31 12.23
C ALA A 76 2.28 -10.93 10.87
N LEU A 77 1.86 -9.79 10.31
CA LEU A 77 2.39 -9.26 9.05
C LEU A 77 3.90 -9.01 9.11
N TYR A 78 4.41 -8.47 10.21
CA TYR A 78 5.85 -8.24 10.39
C TYR A 78 6.63 -9.56 10.46
N ARG A 79 6.07 -10.60 11.08
CA ARG A 79 6.71 -11.94 11.13
C ARG A 79 6.74 -12.60 9.77
N GLU A 80 5.69 -12.43 8.97
CA GLU A 80 5.57 -13.03 7.62
C GLU A 80 6.41 -12.28 6.57
N GLN A 81 6.31 -10.95 6.52
CA GLN A 81 6.92 -10.13 5.46
C GLN A 81 8.29 -9.53 5.83
N GLY A 82 8.54 -9.37 7.13
CA GLY A 82 9.78 -8.80 7.66
C GLY A 82 9.93 -7.29 7.47
N ALA A 83 11.02 -6.76 8.02
CA ALA A 83 11.33 -5.33 8.02
C ALA A 83 11.56 -4.74 6.62
N ALA A 84 12.04 -5.55 5.67
CA ALA A 84 12.33 -5.10 4.31
C ALA A 84 11.04 -4.67 3.58
N TYR A 85 9.96 -5.42 3.74
CA TYR A 85 8.65 -5.07 3.19
C TYR A 85 8.15 -3.72 3.71
N TYR A 86 8.28 -3.50 5.03
CA TYR A 86 7.83 -2.28 5.69
C TYR A 86 8.60 -1.07 5.14
N ALA A 87 9.94 -1.17 5.09
CA ALA A 87 10.78 -0.13 4.52
C ALA A 87 10.38 0.21 3.07
N GLN A 88 10.12 -0.81 2.26
CA GLN A 88 9.70 -0.61 0.87
C GLN A 88 8.31 0.02 0.74
N ALA A 89 7.37 -0.32 1.62
CA ALA A 89 6.05 0.34 1.67
C ALA A 89 6.17 1.85 1.94
N TYR A 90 7.02 2.24 2.90
CA TYR A 90 7.29 3.66 3.17
C TYR A 90 8.01 4.36 2.01
N LEU A 91 9.01 3.71 1.40
CA LEU A 91 9.73 4.26 0.26
C LEU A 91 8.82 4.43 -0.96
N ALA A 92 7.95 3.47 -1.23
CA ALA A 92 6.98 3.53 -2.32
C ALA A 92 5.98 4.68 -2.11
N PHE A 93 5.48 4.89 -0.89
CA PHE A 93 4.67 6.07 -0.57
C PHE A 93 5.45 7.37 -0.78
N GLY A 94 6.73 7.39 -0.39
CA GLY A 94 7.62 8.53 -0.58
C GLY A 94 7.71 9.02 -2.03
N LEU A 95 7.55 8.13 -3.02
CA LEU A 95 7.56 8.49 -4.46
C LEU A 95 6.40 9.38 -4.91
N VAL A 96 5.30 9.44 -4.13
CA VAL A 96 4.17 10.32 -4.43
C VAL A 96 4.57 11.80 -4.25
N LEU A 97 5.48 12.10 -3.31
CA LEU A 97 5.89 13.47 -2.97
C LEU A 97 6.73 14.15 -4.07
N PRO A 98 7.76 13.51 -4.67
CA PRO A 98 8.50 14.05 -5.80
C PRO A 98 7.61 14.46 -6.97
N GLY A 99 6.57 13.68 -7.29
CA GLY A 99 5.67 13.98 -8.40
C GLY A 99 4.96 15.32 -8.21
N SER A 100 4.38 15.52 -7.03
CA SER A 100 3.73 16.79 -6.64
C SER A 100 4.72 17.96 -6.57
N TRP A 101 5.96 17.71 -6.11
CA TRP A 101 7.00 18.73 -6.05
C TRP A 101 7.48 19.18 -7.44
N ILE A 102 7.67 18.25 -8.36
CA ILE A 102 8.06 18.51 -9.75
C ILE A 102 7.02 19.40 -10.43
N ASP A 103 5.74 19.06 -10.29
CA ASP A 103 4.66 19.89 -10.83
C ASP A 103 4.65 21.31 -10.22
N TRP A 104 4.78 21.41 -8.89
CA TRP A 104 4.81 22.72 -8.24
C TRP A 104 5.98 23.59 -8.72
N ARG A 105 7.19 23.04 -8.87
CA ARG A 105 8.33 23.78 -9.43
C ARG A 105 8.10 24.17 -10.89
N TRP A 106 7.46 23.31 -11.67
CA TRP A 106 7.24 23.55 -13.10
C TRP A 106 6.15 24.59 -13.33
N SER A 107 5.04 24.54 -12.58
CA SER A 107 3.95 25.51 -12.67
C SER A 107 4.41 26.95 -12.38
N ARG A 108 5.39 27.14 -11.49
CA ARG A 108 6.01 28.45 -11.23
C ARG A 108 6.85 29.02 -12.38
N ARG A 109 7.21 28.22 -13.38
CA ARG A 109 8.02 28.68 -14.53
C ARG A 109 7.19 29.16 -15.73
N TYR A 110 5.89 28.84 -15.75
CA TYR A 110 4.98 29.16 -16.84
C TYR A 110 3.88 30.16 -16.44
N GLN A 111 3.92 30.64 -15.20
CA GLN A 111 3.19 31.83 -14.72
C GLN A 111 4.17 33.00 -14.65
#